data_AF-A0A350QV37-F1
#
_entry.id   AF-A0A350QV37-F1
#
_cell.length_a   1.000
_cell.length_b   1.000
_cell.length_c   1.000
_cell.angle_alpha   90.00
_cell.angle_beta   90.00
_cell.angle_gamma   90.00
#
_symmetry.space_group_name_H-M   'P 1'
#
loop_
_entity.id
_entity.type
_entity.pdbx_description
1 polymer ?
#
loop_
_entity_poly.entity_id
_entity_poly.type
_entity_poly.pdbx_seq_one_letter_code
_entity_poly.pdbx_strand_id
1 'polypeptide(L)'
;MRSSLQGMSCSSWAGFLSLSPTFENSSEFVLNLMESIKNIFTILAFGYGSLAGNLALAQESTVSVRLMVPDGGWKIRIDQVYQTSTHLLAVSMLERSPGPAIQVISQAKDSVKVKAPKLPVRHLILGKTWNWPNKEPFTFLSDPKELSKPIAGAKLVFQAQAKPVPKIPAMVNYIVVYKKEVFTDGKTKQGETLQELAKRHCKELGASPPSVLRIINGFAAKFHAANVPKLKALPEVKYVEMDQGF
;
A
#
# COMPACT_ATOMS: atom_id res chain seq x y z
N MET A 1 -10.45 38.99 64.12
CA MET A 1 -10.45 40.28 63.39
C MET A 1 -11.38 40.09 62.19
N ARG A 2 -12.64 40.56 62.29
CA ARG A 2 -13.22 41.70 61.55
C ARG A 2 -12.91 41.66 60.04
N SER A 3 -13.81 41.89 59.10
CA SER A 3 -15.27 42.09 59.02
C SER A 3 -15.49 42.38 57.51
N SER A 4 -16.58 41.91 56.86
CA SER A 4 -17.63 42.79 56.25
C SER A 4 -17.21 43.57 54.97
N LEU A 5 -18.02 43.90 53.96
CA LEU A 5 -19.45 43.88 53.60
C LEU A 5 -19.50 44.31 52.09
N GLN A 6 -20.34 43.70 51.25
CA GLN A 6 -21.58 44.27 50.63
C GLN A 6 -21.48 45.48 49.67
N GLY A 7 -22.39 45.44 48.68
CA GLY A 7 -22.99 46.58 47.95
C GLY A 7 -22.95 46.33 46.43
N MET A 8 -23.97 45.87 45.68
CA MET A 8 -25.44 46.10 45.61
C MET A 8 -25.92 47.53 45.32
N SER A 9 -26.99 47.58 44.50
CA SER A 9 -27.92 48.69 44.18
C SER A 9 -27.50 49.57 42.99
N CYS A 10 -28.25 49.73 41.88
CA CYS A 10 -29.70 49.78 41.60
C CYS A 10 -30.44 50.97 42.26
N SER A 11 -30.75 52.00 41.46
CA SER A 11 -31.80 53.01 41.65
C SER A 11 -31.85 53.82 40.36
N SER A 12 -32.86 53.65 39.49
CA SER A 12 -34.22 54.18 39.59
C SER A 12 -34.26 55.70 39.71
N TRP A 13 -34.64 56.39 38.63
CA TRP A 13 -35.43 57.62 38.71
C TRP A 13 -36.42 57.63 37.53
N ALA A 14 -37.69 57.38 37.86
CA ALA A 14 -38.84 57.71 37.05
C ALA A 14 -39.38 59.07 37.52
N GLY A 15 -39.81 59.91 36.58
CA GLY A 15 -40.53 61.15 36.84
C GLY A 15 -40.81 61.88 35.51
N PHE A 16 -41.91 61.56 34.83
CA PHE A 16 -43.16 62.34 34.81
C PHE A 16 -43.00 63.74 34.19
N LEU A 17 -43.52 63.94 32.97
CA LEU A 17 -44.76 64.72 32.76
C LEU A 17 -45.13 64.78 31.27
N SER A 18 -46.45 64.76 31.09
CA SER A 18 -47.24 64.83 29.88
C SER A 18 -47.04 66.10 29.07
N LEU A 19 -47.10 65.99 27.74
CA LEU A 19 -47.91 66.87 26.87
C LEU A 19 -47.93 66.25 25.47
N SER A 20 -49.11 65.78 25.05
CA SER A 20 -49.49 65.59 23.66
C SER A 20 -50.29 66.82 23.20
N PRO A 21 -50.73 66.92 21.93
CA PRO A 21 -49.99 66.79 20.68
C PRO A 21 -50.23 68.03 19.79
N THR A 22 -49.36 68.33 18.83
CA THR A 22 -49.77 69.08 17.64
C THR A 22 -49.31 68.38 16.38
N PHE A 23 -50.36 68.03 15.64
CA PHE A 23 -50.45 67.45 14.33
C PHE A 23 -49.89 68.43 13.29
N GLU A 24 -48.81 68.10 12.62
CA GLU A 24 -48.50 68.79 11.35
C GLU A 24 -47.74 67.87 10.39
N ASN A 25 -48.46 67.58 9.30
CA ASN A 25 -48.00 67.23 7.96
C ASN A 25 -47.21 65.94 7.72
N SER A 26 -48.01 64.91 7.52
CA SER A 26 -47.93 63.90 6.46
C SER A 26 -47.48 64.44 5.09
N SER A 27 -46.24 64.14 4.68
CA SER A 27 -45.89 63.84 3.27
C SER A 27 -44.40 63.54 3.08
N GLU A 28 -43.52 64.01 3.97
CA GLU A 28 -42.07 63.86 3.79
C GLU A 28 -41.45 62.59 4.40
N PHE A 29 -42.17 61.92 5.32
CA PHE A 29 -41.62 60.75 6.03
C PHE A 29 -41.76 59.42 5.27
N VAL A 30 -42.64 59.35 4.26
CA VAL A 30 -42.87 58.11 3.48
C VAL A 30 -41.92 58.01 2.28
N LEU A 31 -41.37 59.13 1.80
CA LEU A 31 -40.47 59.13 0.63
C LEU A 31 -39.01 58.83 0.98
N ASN A 32 -38.58 59.02 2.23
CA ASN A 32 -37.18 58.80 2.64
C ASN A 32 -36.89 57.42 3.27
N LEU A 33 -37.90 56.57 3.51
CA LEU A 33 -37.70 55.20 3.98
C LEU A 33 -37.68 54.16 2.85
N MET A 34 -38.07 54.55 1.62
CA MET A 34 -38.11 53.66 0.45
C MET A 34 -36.86 53.72 -0.46
N GLU A 35 -35.90 54.60 -0.21
CA GLU A 35 -34.62 54.63 -0.96
C GLU A 35 -33.46 53.90 -0.26
N SER A 36 -33.53 53.64 1.04
CA SER A 36 -32.45 52.94 1.77
C SER A 36 -32.60 51.40 1.79
N ILE A 37 -33.68 50.85 1.23
CA ILE A 37 -33.93 49.39 1.17
C ILE A 37 -33.77 48.82 -0.27
N LYS A 38 -33.49 49.67 -1.26
CA LYS A 38 -33.17 49.19 -2.63
C LYS A 38 -31.70 48.85 -2.84
N ASN A 39 -30.83 49.17 -1.88
CA ASN A 39 -29.38 48.94 -2.01
C ASN A 39 -28.83 47.76 -1.19
N ILE A 40 -29.71 46.92 -0.63
CA ILE A 40 -29.35 45.60 -0.08
C ILE A 40 -29.69 44.47 -1.07
N PHE A 41 -30.34 44.78 -2.20
CA PHE A 41 -30.71 43.80 -3.24
C PHE A 41 -29.76 43.75 -4.45
N THR A 42 -28.56 44.35 -4.35
CA THR A 42 -27.55 44.37 -5.44
C THR A 42 -26.18 43.82 -4.99
N ILE A 43 -26.15 42.90 -4.02
CA ILE A 43 -24.99 42.01 -3.78
C ILE A 43 -25.48 40.59 -3.48
N LEU A 44 -26.26 40.01 -4.39
CA LEU A 44 -26.56 38.57 -4.44
C LEU A 44 -26.75 38.10 -5.89
N ALA A 45 -25.91 38.62 -6.79
CA ALA A 45 -25.91 38.23 -8.20
C ALA A 45 -24.50 37.91 -8.71
N PHE A 46 -23.60 37.41 -7.86
CA PHE A 46 -22.33 36.81 -8.29
C PHE A 46 -21.96 35.75 -7.27
N GLY A 47 -22.22 34.47 -7.57
CA GLY A 47 -21.79 33.40 -6.67
C GLY A 47 -22.51 32.06 -6.75
N TYR A 48 -23.56 31.88 -7.55
CA TYR A 48 -23.92 30.52 -7.99
C TYR A 48 -23.00 30.15 -9.16
N GLY A 49 -21.69 30.10 -8.87
CA GLY A 49 -20.75 29.38 -9.71
C GLY A 49 -21.22 27.94 -9.74
N SER A 50 -21.63 27.50 -10.92
CA SER A 50 -22.09 26.16 -11.22
C SER A 50 -21.24 25.12 -10.50
N LEU A 51 -21.77 24.57 -9.40
CA LEU A 51 -21.39 23.24 -8.94
C LEU A 51 -22.09 22.24 -9.86
N ALA A 52 -21.79 22.33 -11.15
CA ALA A 52 -21.88 21.20 -12.05
C ALA A 52 -20.76 20.25 -11.59
N GLY A 53 -21.04 19.51 -10.53
CA GLY A 53 -20.29 18.30 -10.24
C GLY A 53 -20.36 17.47 -11.50
N ASN A 54 -19.23 17.39 -12.22
CA ASN A 54 -19.06 16.42 -13.29
C ASN A 54 -19.22 15.04 -12.63
N LEU A 55 -20.46 14.55 -12.57
CA LEU A 55 -20.76 13.14 -12.45
C LEU A 55 -20.31 12.54 -13.78
N ALA A 56 -18.99 12.43 -13.93
CA ALA A 56 -18.39 11.66 -14.99
C ALA A 56 -18.85 10.23 -14.76
N LEU A 57 -19.92 9.86 -15.48
CA LEU A 57 -20.44 8.50 -15.52
C LEU A 57 -19.26 7.56 -15.70
N ALA A 58 -19.16 6.57 -14.82
CA ALA A 58 -18.08 5.60 -14.81
C ALA A 58 -18.17 4.73 -16.07
N GLN A 59 -17.64 5.23 -17.18
CA GLN A 59 -17.53 4.51 -18.44
C GLN A 59 -16.41 3.46 -18.32
N GLU A 60 -16.54 2.35 -19.03
CA GLU A 60 -15.44 1.40 -19.15
C GLU A 60 -14.31 2.04 -19.97
N SER A 61 -13.14 2.17 -19.38
CA SER A 61 -11.91 2.65 -20.02
C SER A 61 -10.84 1.57 -19.99
N THR A 62 -10.02 1.50 -21.03
CA THR A 62 -8.93 0.54 -21.13
C THR A 62 -7.62 1.25 -20.80
N VAL A 63 -6.92 0.76 -19.78
CA VAL A 63 -5.59 1.22 -19.39
C VAL A 63 -4.57 0.22 -19.92
N SER A 64 -3.69 0.67 -20.82
CA SER A 64 -2.66 -0.17 -21.44
C SER A 64 -1.27 0.35 -21.15
N VAL A 65 -0.32 -0.53 -20.87
CA VAL A 65 1.10 -0.21 -20.70
C VAL A 65 1.92 -0.99 -21.72
N ARG A 66 2.95 -0.34 -22.28
CA ARG A 66 3.91 -0.95 -23.21
C ARG A 66 5.29 -0.39 -22.90
N LEU A 67 6.26 -1.28 -22.70
CA LEU A 67 7.61 -0.91 -22.31
C LEU A 67 8.66 -1.75 -23.05
N MET A 68 9.70 -1.09 -23.54
CA MET A 68 10.91 -1.75 -24.03
C MET A 68 11.75 -2.33 -22.89
N VAL A 69 12.09 -3.62 -22.98
CA VAL A 69 12.76 -4.42 -21.95
C VAL A 69 14.01 -5.13 -22.50
N PRO A 70 14.99 -5.48 -21.65
CA PRO A 70 16.28 -6.03 -22.11
C PRO A 70 16.19 -7.36 -22.87
N ASP A 71 15.28 -8.24 -22.47
CA ASP A 71 15.12 -9.59 -23.02
C ASP A 71 13.65 -10.04 -22.97
N GLY A 72 13.33 -11.13 -23.68
CA GLY A 72 11.97 -11.69 -23.73
C GLY A 72 11.49 -12.35 -22.43
N GLY A 73 12.34 -12.43 -21.41
CA GLY A 73 12.00 -12.99 -20.10
C GLY A 73 11.28 -12.01 -19.18
N TRP A 74 11.28 -10.72 -19.53
CA TRP A 74 10.60 -9.67 -18.79
C TRP A 74 9.11 -9.63 -19.08
N LYS A 75 8.32 -9.45 -18.01
CA LYS A 75 6.88 -9.25 -18.06
C LYS A 75 6.54 -7.98 -17.30
N ILE A 76 5.53 -7.28 -17.80
CA ILE A 76 4.92 -6.15 -17.11
C ILE A 76 3.48 -6.52 -16.77
N ARG A 77 3.03 -6.13 -15.58
CA ARG A 77 1.65 -6.33 -15.13
C ARG A 77 1.13 -5.04 -14.50
N ILE A 78 -0.09 -4.64 -14.83
CA ILE A 78 -0.79 -3.55 -14.15
C ILE A 78 -1.40 -4.12 -12.87
N ASP A 79 -0.85 -3.74 -11.72
CA ASP A 79 -1.28 -4.26 -10.42
C ASP A 79 -2.44 -3.45 -9.85
N GLN A 80 -2.38 -2.13 -9.96
CA GLN A 80 -3.38 -1.24 -9.40
C GLN A 80 -3.61 -0.06 -10.33
N VAL A 81 -4.86 0.42 -10.37
CA VAL A 81 -5.19 1.71 -10.99
C VAL A 81 -5.94 2.54 -9.98
N TYR A 82 -5.45 3.76 -9.77
CA TYR A 82 -6.07 4.77 -8.92
C TYR A 82 -6.63 5.89 -9.79
N GLN A 83 -7.73 6.48 -9.34
CA GLN A 83 -8.38 7.62 -9.93
C GLN A 83 -8.17 8.84 -9.05
N THR A 84 -7.64 9.90 -9.62
CA THR A 84 -7.63 11.25 -9.02
C THR A 84 -8.70 12.11 -9.69
N SER A 85 -8.84 13.36 -9.26
CA SER A 85 -9.74 14.32 -9.91
C SER A 85 -9.33 14.68 -11.35
N THR A 86 -8.06 14.49 -11.73
CA THR A 86 -7.51 14.98 -13.00
C THR A 86 -6.93 13.89 -13.91
N HIS A 87 -6.49 12.77 -13.36
CA HIS A 87 -5.81 11.70 -14.10
C HIS A 87 -6.00 10.33 -13.44
N LEU A 88 -5.74 9.26 -14.21
CA LEU A 88 -5.57 7.90 -13.69
C LEU A 88 -4.09 7.65 -13.41
N LEU A 89 -3.81 6.98 -12.29
CA LEU A 89 -2.49 6.51 -11.91
C LEU A 89 -2.45 5.00 -12.04
N ALA A 90 -1.74 4.49 -13.04
CA ALA A 90 -1.58 3.06 -13.27
C ALA A 90 -0.25 2.59 -12.67
N VAL A 91 -0.32 1.79 -11.61
CA VAL A 91 0.84 1.16 -10.97
C VAL A 91 1.09 -0.18 -11.63
N SER A 92 2.26 -0.33 -12.23
CA SER A 92 2.68 -1.54 -12.94
C SER A 92 3.95 -2.12 -12.32
N MET A 93 4.03 -3.46 -12.27
CA MET A 93 5.19 -4.20 -11.80
C MET A 93 5.92 -4.86 -12.96
N LEU A 94 7.23 -4.68 -13.02
CA LEU A 94 8.12 -5.45 -13.89
C LEU A 94 8.70 -6.65 -13.14
N GLU A 95 8.57 -7.82 -13.74
CA GLU A 95 9.10 -9.06 -13.21
C GLU A 95 9.83 -9.82 -14.32
N ARG A 96 11.00 -10.38 -14.00
CA ARG A 96 11.73 -11.28 -14.92
C ARG A 96 11.38 -12.72 -14.59
N SER A 97 10.91 -13.47 -15.58
CA SER A 97 10.66 -14.90 -15.43
C SER A 97 11.99 -15.65 -15.22
N PRO A 98 12.06 -16.61 -14.29
CA PRO A 98 13.26 -17.43 -14.12
C PRO A 98 13.46 -18.32 -15.36
N GLY A 99 14.72 -18.58 -15.71
CA GLY A 99 15.09 -19.46 -16.82
C GLY A 99 15.73 -18.76 -18.01
N PRO A 100 16.08 -19.52 -19.06
CA PRO A 100 16.65 -18.98 -20.29
C PRO A 100 15.61 -18.10 -21.00
N ALA A 101 16.06 -16.96 -21.49
CA ALA A 101 15.25 -16.01 -22.25
C ALA A 101 15.98 -15.63 -23.54
N ILE A 102 15.21 -15.27 -24.57
CA ILE A 102 15.77 -14.78 -25.83
C ILE A 102 16.50 -13.46 -25.54
N GLN A 103 17.81 -13.43 -25.79
CA GLN A 103 18.69 -12.30 -25.52
C GLN A 103 18.56 -11.22 -26.60
N VAL A 104 17.35 -10.71 -26.79
CA VAL A 104 17.05 -9.62 -27.70
C VAL A 104 16.13 -8.62 -27.01
N ILE A 105 16.39 -7.34 -27.22
CA ILE A 105 15.53 -6.27 -26.72
C ILE A 105 14.10 -6.54 -27.19
N SER A 106 13.20 -6.64 -26.23
CA SER A 106 11.81 -7.07 -26.45
C SER A 106 10.84 -6.02 -25.93
N GLN A 107 9.54 -6.24 -26.17
CA GLN A 107 8.49 -5.35 -25.69
C GLN A 107 7.56 -6.10 -24.72
N ALA A 108 7.47 -5.61 -23.48
CA ALA A 108 6.51 -6.06 -22.50
C ALA A 108 5.24 -5.20 -22.61
N LYS A 109 4.06 -5.83 -22.56
CA LYS A 109 2.76 -5.16 -22.67
C LYS A 109 1.72 -5.75 -21.72
N ASP A 110 0.84 -4.92 -21.21
CA ASP A 110 -0.33 -5.34 -20.45
C ASP A 110 -1.50 -4.35 -20.67
N SER A 111 -2.72 -4.80 -20.43
CA SER A 111 -3.93 -4.01 -20.62
C SER A 111 -5.07 -4.47 -19.72
N VAL A 112 -5.68 -3.54 -19.00
CA VAL A 112 -6.80 -3.81 -18.08
C VAL A 112 -7.99 -2.90 -18.40
N LYS A 113 -9.21 -3.43 -18.23
CA LYS A 113 -10.45 -2.66 -18.32
C LYS A 113 -10.81 -2.16 -16.93
N VAL A 114 -11.08 -0.86 -16.79
CA VAL A 114 -11.44 -0.21 -15.53
C VAL A 114 -12.73 0.58 -15.68
N LYS A 115 -13.55 0.62 -14.64
CA LYS A 115 -14.76 1.46 -14.60
C LYS A 115 -14.38 2.84 -14.08
N ALA A 116 -13.77 3.65 -14.94
CA ALA A 116 -13.34 4.99 -14.61
C ALA A 116 -13.53 5.94 -15.80
N PRO A 117 -13.84 7.22 -15.54
CA PRO A 117 -13.92 8.23 -16.58
C PRO A 117 -12.67 8.25 -17.47
N LYS A 118 -12.85 8.68 -18.72
CA LYS A 118 -11.76 8.81 -19.70
C LYS A 118 -10.85 9.97 -19.33
N LEU A 119 -9.89 9.72 -18.45
CA LEU A 119 -8.87 10.66 -17.98
C LEU A 119 -7.49 10.28 -18.53
N PRO A 120 -6.54 11.24 -18.63
CA PRO A 120 -5.16 10.92 -19.00
C PRO A 120 -4.55 9.93 -17.98
N VAL A 121 -3.78 8.96 -18.49
CA VAL A 121 -3.15 7.93 -17.66
C VAL A 121 -1.68 8.27 -17.44
N ARG A 122 -1.26 8.26 -16.18
CA ARG A 122 0.15 8.31 -15.77
C ARG A 122 0.58 6.94 -15.29
N HIS A 123 1.69 6.44 -15.82
CA HIS A 123 2.20 5.12 -15.46
C HIS A 123 3.34 5.26 -14.44
N LEU A 124 3.16 4.57 -13.31
CA LEU A 124 4.19 4.37 -12.29
C LEU A 124 4.67 2.92 -12.43
N ILE A 125 5.96 2.73 -12.73
CA ILE A 125 6.53 1.40 -12.99
C ILE A 125 7.56 1.06 -11.92
N LEU A 126 7.41 -0.11 -11.31
CA LEU A 126 8.33 -0.67 -10.32
C LEU A 126 9.13 -1.84 -10.94
N GLY A 127 10.28 -2.16 -10.34
CA GLY A 127 11.05 -3.37 -10.71
C GLY A 127 11.98 -3.20 -11.91
N LYS A 128 12.23 -1.96 -12.37
CA LYS A 128 13.27 -1.68 -13.37
C LYS A 128 14.65 -1.91 -12.75
N THR A 129 15.46 -2.76 -13.37
CA THR A 129 16.82 -3.08 -12.88
C THR A 129 17.93 -2.65 -13.83
N TRP A 130 17.61 -2.25 -15.06
CA TRP A 130 18.58 -1.78 -16.05
C TRP A 130 18.72 -0.26 -16.04
N ASN A 131 19.88 0.24 -16.50
CA ASN A 131 20.23 1.65 -16.38
C ASN A 131 19.93 2.51 -17.63
N TRP A 132 19.56 1.92 -18.77
CA TRP A 132 19.25 2.74 -19.94
C TRP A 132 17.95 3.53 -19.75
N PRO A 133 17.83 4.72 -20.37
CA PRO A 133 16.58 5.47 -20.42
C PRO A 133 15.58 4.79 -21.37
N ASN A 134 14.32 4.79 -20.98
CA ASN A 134 13.20 4.39 -21.82
C ASN A 134 12.65 5.63 -22.54
N LYS A 135 12.21 5.48 -23.80
CA LYS A 135 11.67 6.61 -24.59
C LYS A 135 10.26 7.00 -24.13
N GLU A 136 9.58 6.07 -23.47
CA GLU A 136 8.21 6.22 -22.98
C GLU A 136 8.17 7.14 -21.74
N PRO A 137 7.15 8.01 -21.61
CA PRO A 137 7.05 9.01 -20.53
C PRO A 137 6.55 8.36 -19.22
N PHE A 138 7.27 7.37 -18.72
CA PHE A 138 6.91 6.65 -17.50
C PHE A 138 7.74 7.11 -16.31
N THR A 139 7.12 7.11 -15.13
CA THR A 139 7.83 7.34 -13.89
C THR A 139 8.27 6.01 -13.32
N PHE A 140 9.57 5.76 -13.30
CA PHE A 140 10.14 4.57 -12.67
C PHE A 140 10.41 4.84 -11.20
N LEU A 141 9.89 3.98 -10.35
CA LEU A 141 10.06 4.05 -8.90
C LEU A 141 10.98 2.92 -8.46
N SER A 142 11.90 3.25 -7.54
CA SER A 142 12.90 2.28 -7.06
C SER A 142 12.36 1.46 -5.89
N ASP A 143 11.55 2.07 -5.02
CA ASP A 143 10.98 1.45 -3.83
C ASP A 143 9.44 1.57 -3.85
N PRO A 144 8.70 0.47 -3.57
CA PRO A 144 7.24 0.52 -3.37
C PRO A 144 6.77 1.59 -2.38
N LYS A 145 7.58 1.99 -1.39
CA LYS A 145 7.25 3.05 -0.43
C LYS A 145 7.06 4.41 -1.10
N GLU A 146 7.71 4.66 -2.24
CA GLU A 146 7.57 5.91 -3.00
C GLU A 146 6.18 6.07 -3.63
N LEU A 147 5.42 4.97 -3.75
CA LEU A 147 4.03 5.00 -4.26
C LEU A 147 3.08 5.80 -3.36
N SER A 148 3.36 5.87 -2.05
CA SER A 148 2.48 6.50 -1.07
C SER A 148 2.21 7.98 -1.36
N LYS A 149 3.20 8.69 -1.93
CA LYS A 149 3.11 10.12 -2.27
C LYS A 149 2.16 10.39 -3.44
N PRO A 150 2.34 9.78 -4.64
CA PRO A 150 1.48 10.05 -5.79
C PRO A 150 0.06 9.53 -5.62
N ILE A 151 -0.16 8.48 -4.83
CA ILE A 151 -1.50 7.90 -4.64
C ILE A 151 -2.27 8.51 -3.46
N ALA A 152 -1.68 9.46 -2.72
CA ALA A 152 -2.33 10.08 -1.57
C ALA A 152 -3.63 10.78 -1.98
N GLY A 153 -4.76 10.34 -1.42
CA GLY A 153 -6.10 10.87 -1.76
C GLY A 153 -6.69 10.35 -3.08
N ALA A 154 -6.02 9.41 -3.76
CA ALA A 154 -6.54 8.79 -4.97
C ALA A 154 -7.48 7.61 -4.63
N LYS A 155 -8.56 7.47 -5.39
CA LYS A 155 -9.53 6.37 -5.24
C LYS A 155 -9.06 5.14 -6.01
N LEU A 156 -8.91 4.00 -5.35
CA LEU A 156 -8.63 2.73 -6.04
C LEU A 156 -9.82 2.34 -6.92
N VAL A 157 -9.59 2.14 -8.23
CA VAL A 157 -10.62 1.74 -9.20
C VAL A 157 -10.39 0.35 -9.78
N PHE A 158 -9.16 -0.15 -9.69
CA PHE A 158 -8.80 -1.50 -10.11
C PHE A 158 -7.66 -2.02 -9.25
N GLN A 159 -7.76 -3.30 -8.89
CA GLN A 159 -6.68 -4.07 -8.31
C GLN A 159 -6.66 -5.43 -9.00
N ALA A 160 -5.52 -5.78 -9.58
CA ALA A 160 -5.30 -7.11 -10.11
C ALA A 160 -5.45 -8.11 -8.96
N GLN A 161 -6.21 -9.19 -9.20
CA GLN A 161 -6.14 -10.34 -8.31
C GLN A 161 -4.68 -10.78 -8.30
N ALA A 162 -4.06 -10.76 -7.11
CA ALA A 162 -2.68 -11.19 -6.98
C ALA A 162 -2.58 -12.59 -7.59
N LYS A 163 -1.89 -12.73 -8.73
CA LYS A 163 -1.29 -14.03 -9.03
C LYS A 163 -0.46 -14.33 -7.79
N PRO A 164 -0.68 -15.46 -7.09
CA PRO A 164 0.20 -15.82 -5.99
C PRO A 164 1.60 -15.79 -6.61
N VAL A 165 2.37 -14.77 -6.23
CA VAL A 165 3.82 -14.78 -6.40
C VAL A 165 4.19 -16.18 -5.94
N PRO A 166 4.85 -17.02 -6.77
CA PRO A 166 5.31 -18.30 -6.29
C PRO A 166 6.05 -17.95 -5.01
N LYS A 167 5.49 -18.34 -3.86
CA LYS A 167 6.19 -18.25 -2.59
C LYS A 167 7.40 -19.13 -2.89
N ILE A 168 8.52 -18.53 -3.30
CA ILE A 168 9.82 -19.17 -3.28
C ILE A 168 9.84 -19.65 -1.84
N PRO A 169 9.71 -20.96 -1.57
CA PRO A 169 9.37 -21.38 -0.23
C PRO A 169 10.57 -20.91 0.58
N ALA A 170 10.38 -19.94 1.48
CA ALA A 170 11.50 -19.37 2.20
C ALA A 170 12.22 -20.55 2.84
N MET A 171 13.52 -20.71 2.55
CA MET A 171 14.26 -21.78 3.20
C MET A 171 14.33 -21.38 4.67
N VAL A 172 13.63 -22.14 5.50
CA VAL A 172 13.56 -21.88 6.95
C VAL A 172 14.68 -22.66 7.61
N ASN A 173 15.29 -22.08 8.64
CA ASN A 173 16.25 -22.80 9.47
C ASN A 173 15.52 -23.91 10.25
N TYR A 174 16.02 -25.14 10.16
CA TYR A 174 15.57 -26.24 10.99
C TYR A 174 16.75 -26.87 11.71
N ILE A 175 16.48 -27.31 12.94
CA ILE A 175 17.35 -28.17 13.72
C ILE A 175 16.80 -29.59 13.56
N VAL A 176 17.63 -30.47 13.04
CA VAL A 176 17.34 -31.89 12.87
C VAL A 176 18.14 -32.65 13.92
N VAL A 177 17.45 -33.40 14.77
CA VAL A 177 18.05 -34.20 15.83
C VAL A 177 17.88 -35.68 15.51
N TYR A 178 19.00 -36.42 15.50
CA TYR A 178 18.98 -37.86 15.27
C TYR A 178 18.79 -38.63 16.58
N LYS A 179 18.36 -39.88 16.46
CA LYS A 179 18.27 -40.80 17.60
C LYS A 179 19.68 -41.20 18.06
N LYS A 180 19.90 -41.20 19.37
CA LYS A 180 21.21 -41.54 19.96
C LYS A 180 21.64 -42.98 19.62
N GLU A 181 20.70 -43.90 19.52
CA GLU A 181 20.90 -45.32 19.15
C GLU A 181 21.41 -45.55 17.71
N VAL A 182 21.39 -44.51 16.88
CA VAL A 182 21.94 -44.57 15.52
C VAL A 182 23.47 -44.45 15.55
N PHE A 183 24.03 -43.87 16.62
CA PHE A 183 25.46 -43.65 16.76
C PHE A 183 26.08 -44.58 17.81
N THR A 184 27.00 -45.43 17.38
CA THR A 184 27.88 -46.22 18.24
C THR A 184 29.30 -45.71 18.04
N ASP A 185 29.97 -45.31 19.12
CA ASP A 185 31.33 -44.74 19.10
C ASP A 185 31.48 -43.52 18.16
N GLY A 186 30.43 -42.70 18.05
CA GLY A 186 30.41 -41.49 17.21
C GLY A 186 30.24 -41.75 15.71
N LYS A 187 29.96 -43.00 15.31
CA LYS A 187 29.68 -43.41 13.93
C LYS A 187 28.32 -44.09 13.80
N THR A 188 27.72 -44.01 12.62
CA THR A 188 26.50 -44.76 12.32
C THR A 188 26.81 -46.26 12.21
N LYS A 189 25.76 -47.11 12.15
CA LYS A 189 25.90 -48.53 11.82
C LYS A 189 26.61 -48.79 10.47
N GLN A 190 26.64 -47.78 9.60
CA GLN A 190 27.30 -47.80 8.29
C GLN A 190 28.73 -47.23 8.34
N GLY A 191 29.22 -46.84 9.52
CA GLY A 191 30.54 -46.24 9.71
C GLY A 191 30.62 -44.75 9.38
N GLU A 192 29.50 -44.11 9.04
CA GLU A 192 29.46 -42.68 8.69
C GLU A 192 29.56 -41.81 9.94
N THR A 193 30.23 -40.67 9.83
CA THR A 193 30.22 -39.64 10.88
C THR A 193 28.92 -38.82 10.83
N LEU A 194 28.56 -38.17 11.95
CA LEU A 194 27.42 -37.25 12.02
C LEU A 194 27.45 -36.17 10.92
N GLN A 195 28.65 -35.70 10.54
CA GLN A 195 28.82 -34.69 9.50
C GLN A 195 28.55 -35.23 8.10
N GLU A 196 28.98 -36.45 7.80
CA GLU A 196 28.74 -37.10 6.50
C GLU A 196 27.26 -37.41 6.32
N LEU A 197 26.63 -37.94 7.37
CA LEU A 197 25.19 -38.19 7.40
C LEU A 197 24.38 -36.91 7.13
N ALA A 198 24.68 -35.84 7.86
CA ALA A 198 24.02 -34.54 7.67
C ALA A 198 24.24 -33.98 6.26
N LYS A 199 25.46 -34.09 5.72
CA LYS A 199 25.78 -33.63 4.35
C LYS A 199 24.98 -34.39 3.31
N ARG A 200 24.84 -35.71 3.45
CA ARG A 200 24.06 -36.56 2.54
C ARG A 200 22.60 -36.13 2.51
N HIS A 201 21.95 -36.00 3.66
CA HIS A 201 20.55 -35.56 3.72
C HIS A 201 20.34 -34.13 3.23
N CYS A 202 21.26 -33.19 3.53
CA CYS A 202 21.20 -31.85 2.95
C CYS A 202 21.28 -31.87 1.42
N LYS A 203 22.16 -32.70 0.85
CA LYS A 203 22.33 -32.82 -0.60
C LYS A 203 21.11 -33.45 -1.26
N GLU A 204 20.55 -34.51 -0.69
CA GLU A 204 19.34 -35.18 -1.18
C GLU A 204 18.11 -34.27 -1.17
N LEU A 205 18.01 -33.39 -0.17
CA LEU A 205 16.85 -32.52 0.04
C LEU A 205 17.04 -31.09 -0.50
N GLY A 206 18.16 -30.81 -1.17
CA GLY A 206 18.45 -29.49 -1.73
C GLY A 206 18.54 -28.39 -0.66
N ALA A 207 19.09 -28.71 0.50
CA ALA A 207 19.22 -27.82 1.65
C ALA A 207 20.56 -27.09 1.67
N SER A 208 20.70 -26.09 2.56
CA SER A 208 22.00 -25.46 2.81
C SER A 208 23.01 -26.44 3.44
N PRO A 209 24.32 -26.13 3.39
CA PRO A 209 25.33 -26.88 4.13
C PRO A 209 24.95 -27.03 5.61
N PRO A 210 25.11 -28.21 6.20
CA PRO A 210 24.74 -28.46 7.58
C PRO A 210 25.75 -27.87 8.56
N SER A 211 25.25 -27.18 9.58
CA SER A 211 26.00 -26.83 10.79
C SER A 211 25.80 -27.93 11.83
N VAL A 212 26.82 -28.76 12.02
CA VAL A 212 26.74 -29.93 12.92
C VAL A 212 26.70 -29.49 14.39
N LEU A 213 25.70 -29.96 15.12
CA LEU A 213 25.49 -29.70 16.53
C LEU A 213 25.77 -30.99 17.32
N ARG A 214 27.05 -31.21 17.66
CA ARG A 214 27.51 -32.45 18.31
C ARG A 214 26.85 -32.69 19.68
N ILE A 215 26.55 -31.63 20.43
CA ILE A 215 25.93 -31.71 21.77
C ILE A 215 24.58 -32.43 21.71
N ILE A 216 23.82 -32.23 20.64
CA ILE A 216 22.48 -32.78 20.48
C ILE A 216 22.43 -33.93 19.47
N ASN A 217 23.57 -34.42 18.99
CA ASN A 217 23.65 -35.40 17.88
C ASN A 217 22.77 -34.99 16.69
N GLY A 218 22.86 -33.72 16.30
CA GLY A 218 22.01 -33.13 15.29
C GLY A 218 22.76 -32.16 14.39
N PHE A 219 22.02 -31.46 13.56
CA PHE A 219 22.55 -30.38 12.73
C PHE A 219 21.48 -29.34 12.45
N ALA A 220 21.91 -28.11 12.18
CA ALA A 220 21.06 -27.04 11.68
C ALA A 220 21.30 -26.83 10.17
N ALA A 221 20.22 -26.69 9.39
CA ALA A 221 20.30 -26.31 7.99
C ALA A 221 19.02 -25.62 7.52
N LYS A 222 19.12 -24.92 6.39
CA LYS A 222 17.99 -24.25 5.74
C LYS A 222 17.31 -25.23 4.79
N PHE A 223 16.03 -25.51 5.05
CA PHE A 223 15.21 -26.39 4.23
C PHE A 223 13.98 -25.68 3.70
N HIS A 224 13.50 -26.12 2.53
CA HIS A 224 12.13 -25.84 2.14
C HIS A 224 11.16 -26.55 3.08
N ALA A 225 10.10 -25.86 3.52
CA ALA A 225 9.06 -26.43 4.38
C ALA A 225 8.43 -27.72 3.79
N ALA A 226 8.37 -27.83 2.46
CA ALA A 226 7.89 -29.02 1.75
C ALA A 226 8.75 -30.29 1.97
N ASN A 227 10.02 -30.13 2.38
CA ASN A 227 10.94 -31.24 2.62
C ASN A 227 10.94 -31.70 4.08
N VAL A 228 10.30 -30.97 5.00
CA VAL A 228 10.23 -31.32 6.43
C VAL A 228 9.53 -32.66 6.68
N PRO A 229 8.41 -33.00 6.02
CA PRO A 229 7.80 -34.32 6.18
C PRO A 229 8.73 -35.46 5.77
N LYS A 230 9.55 -35.26 4.73
CA LYS A 230 10.54 -36.25 4.27
C LYS A 230 11.64 -36.47 5.30
N LEU A 231 12.10 -35.41 5.97
CA LEU A 231 13.05 -35.53 7.09
C LEU A 231 12.45 -36.28 8.28
N LYS A 232 11.20 -35.98 8.65
CA LYS A 232 10.51 -36.66 9.76
C LYS A 232 10.25 -38.14 9.48
N ALA A 233 10.18 -38.54 8.22
CA ALA A 233 9.99 -39.92 7.81
C ALA A 233 11.29 -40.76 7.87
N LEU A 234 12.46 -40.13 8.03
CA LEU A 234 13.73 -40.86 8.14
C LEU A 234 13.78 -41.63 9.47
N PRO A 235 14.13 -42.94 9.45
CA PRO A 235 14.12 -43.75 10.66
C PRO A 235 15.19 -43.32 11.68
N GLU A 236 16.29 -42.71 11.22
CA GLU A 236 17.33 -42.12 12.06
C GLU A 236 16.95 -40.80 12.75
N VAL A 237 15.92 -40.08 12.27
CA VAL A 237 15.53 -38.77 12.82
C VAL A 237 14.64 -38.96 14.05
N LYS A 238 14.99 -38.29 15.15
CA LYS A 238 14.20 -38.26 16.39
C LYS A 238 13.12 -37.19 16.31
N TYR A 239 13.50 -35.96 15.95
CA TYR A 239 12.58 -34.86 15.69
C TYR A 239 13.24 -33.79 14.82
N VAL A 240 12.39 -32.95 14.23
CA VAL A 240 12.78 -31.79 13.43
C VAL A 240 12.05 -30.59 14.02
N GLU A 241 12.80 -29.58 14.41
CA GLU A 241 12.30 -28.35 15.00
C GLU A 241 12.68 -27.16 14.12
N MET A 242 11.77 -26.20 14.01
CA MET A 242 12.05 -24.94 13.33
C MET A 242 12.88 -24.08 14.25
N ASP A 243 14.05 -23.63 13.79
CA ASP A 243 14.88 -22.72 14.58
C ASP A 243 14.23 -21.33 14.56
N GLN A 244 13.66 -20.94 15.70
CA GLN A 244 13.01 -19.65 15.88
C GLN A 244 14.00 -18.55 16.35
N GLY A 245 15.30 -18.88 16.53
CA GLY A 245 16.27 -17.99 17.17
C GLY A 245 17.45 -17.59 16.28
N PHE A 246 17.34 -16.42 15.65
CA PHE A 246 18.19 -15.22 15.74
C PHE A 246 17.99 -14.31 14.52
#